data_AF-A0A372GPG1-F1
#
_entry.id   AF-A0A372GPG1-F1
#
_cell.length_a   1.000
_cell.length_b   1.000
_cell.length_c   1.000
_cell.angle_alpha   90.00
_cell.angle_beta   90.00
_cell.angle_gamma   90.00
#
_symmetry.space_group_name_H-M   'P 1'
#
loop_
_entity.id
_entity.type
_entity.pdbx_description
1 polymer ?
#
loop_
_entity_poly.entity_id
_entity_poly.type
_entity_poly.pdbx_seq_one_letter_code
_entity_poly.pdbx_strand_id
1 'polypeptide(L)'
;MDLGDATRMILTESAAHPELLRVTRQTHDRLAQGRRVPHQDLSWMLKEAARKNVFPALRSRYGAASFDAMVTALCREIDRQATASASAAGRVAI
;
A
#
# COMPACT_ATOMS: atom_id res chain seq x y z
N MET A 1 -5.40 -11.64 -3.79
CA MET A 1 -5.70 -10.38 -3.08
C MET A 1 -5.41 -9.23 -4.03
N ASP A 2 -6.33 -8.28 -4.14
CA ASP A 2 -6.10 -7.06 -4.90
C ASP A 2 -5.54 -5.93 -4.02
N LEU A 3 -5.21 -4.79 -4.65
CA LEU A 3 -4.61 -3.64 -3.95
C LEU A 3 -5.59 -2.96 -2.98
N GLY A 4 -6.89 -3.00 -3.29
CA GLY A 4 -7.95 -2.45 -2.43
C GLY A 4 -8.06 -3.25 -1.14
N ASP A 5 -8.14 -4.57 -1.26
CA ASP A 5 -8.14 -5.51 -0.12
C ASP A 5 -6.90 -5.34 0.75
N ALA A 6 -5.71 -5.26 0.13
CA ALA A 6 -4.46 -5.07 0.85
C ALA A 6 -4.44 -3.74 1.64
N THR A 7 -4.93 -2.67 1.03
CA THR A 7 -5.04 -1.35 1.70
C THR A 7 -6.09 -1.40 2.82
N ARG A 8 -7.21 -2.08 2.59
CA ARG A 8 -8.28 -2.25 3.59
C ARG A 8 -7.78 -3.01 4.82
N MET A 9 -6.94 -4.03 4.65
CA MET A 9 -6.33 -4.73 5.79
C MET A 9 -5.52 -3.76 6.66
N ILE A 10 -4.62 -2.96 6.08
CA ILE A 10 -3.89 -1.92 6.84
C ILE A 10 -4.85 -0.95 7.51
N LEU A 11 -5.93 -0.55 6.82
CA LEU A 11 -6.92 0.38 7.36
C LEU A 11 -7.55 -0.13 8.65
N THR A 12 -7.89 -1.42 8.72
CA THR A 12 -8.54 -2.02 9.90
C THR A 12 -7.68 -1.98 11.16
N GLU A 13 -6.35 -1.99 11.00
CA GLU A 13 -5.40 -1.98 12.12
C GLU A 13 -4.78 -0.57 12.34
N SER A 14 -5.22 0.44 11.60
CA SER A 14 -4.66 1.80 11.67
C SER A 14 -5.34 2.70 12.70
N ALA A 15 -6.41 2.25 13.38
CA ALA A 15 -7.23 3.09 14.26
C ALA A 15 -6.43 3.78 15.39
N ALA A 16 -5.38 3.13 15.90
CA ALA A 16 -4.49 3.68 16.92
C ALA A 16 -3.45 4.69 16.39
N HIS A 17 -3.41 4.93 15.07
CA HIS A 17 -2.39 5.72 14.40
C HIS A 17 -3.03 6.76 13.47
N PRO A 18 -3.38 7.97 13.97
CA PRO A 18 -4.22 8.92 13.23
C PRO A 18 -3.73 9.29 11.83
N GLU A 19 -2.43 9.55 11.65
CA GLU A 19 -1.88 9.87 10.32
C GLU A 19 -1.89 8.67 9.37
N LEU A 20 -1.56 7.47 9.87
CA LEU A 20 -1.62 6.24 9.08
C LEU A 20 -3.08 5.96 8.68
N LEU A 21 -4.03 6.11 9.59
CA LEU A 21 -5.46 5.97 9.33
C LEU A 21 -5.92 6.92 8.23
N ARG A 22 -5.54 8.19 8.31
CA ARG A 22 -5.92 9.22 7.33
C ARG A 22 -5.41 8.87 5.92
N VAL A 23 -4.12 8.56 5.78
CA VAL A 23 -3.52 8.25 4.49
C VAL A 23 -4.03 6.92 3.93
N THR A 24 -4.18 5.89 4.77
CA THR A 24 -4.68 4.59 4.35
C THR A 24 -6.13 4.68 3.90
N ARG A 25 -6.97 5.47 4.60
CA ARG A 25 -8.36 5.71 4.22
C ARG A 25 -8.45 6.43 2.88
N GLN A 26 -7.69 7.51 2.71
CA GLN A 26 -7.64 8.25 1.45
C GLN A 26 -7.17 7.36 0.27
N THR A 27 -6.18 6.51 0.51
CA THR A 27 -5.69 5.53 -0.45
C THR A 27 -6.79 4.54 -0.83
N HIS A 28 -7.45 3.94 0.17
CA HIS A 28 -8.54 2.99 -0.04
C HIS A 28 -9.70 3.63 -0.83
N ASP A 29 -10.11 4.85 -0.47
CA ASP A 29 -11.21 5.55 -1.14
C ASP A 29 -10.87 5.90 -2.60
N ARG A 30 -9.61 6.23 -2.90
CA ARG A 30 -9.16 6.41 -4.29
C ARG A 30 -9.23 5.11 -5.08
N LEU A 31 -8.75 4.01 -4.50
CA LEU A 31 -8.78 2.69 -5.12
C LEU A 31 -10.21 2.18 -5.36
N ALA A 32 -11.11 2.38 -4.40
CA ALA A 32 -12.52 2.04 -4.51
C ALA A 32 -13.23 2.80 -5.66
N GLN A 33 -12.73 3.99 -6.00
CA GLN A 33 -13.21 4.79 -7.12
C GLN A 33 -12.47 4.48 -8.43
N GLY A 34 -11.64 3.43 -8.47
CA GLY A 34 -10.82 3.08 -9.64
C GLY A 34 -9.71 4.09 -9.96
N ARG A 35 -9.43 5.04 -9.05
CA ARG A 35 -8.40 6.05 -9.26
C ARG A 35 -7.03 5.50 -8.90
N ARG A 36 -6.01 5.93 -9.65
CA ARG A 36 -4.61 5.59 -9.34
C ARG A 36 -4.16 6.26 -8.05
N VAL A 37 -3.38 5.53 -7.27
CA VAL A 37 -2.67 6.06 -6.10
C VAL A 37 -1.18 6.13 -6.44
N PRO A 38 -0.51 7.26 -6.19
CA PRO A 38 0.94 7.37 -6.38
C PRO A 38 1.71 6.34 -5.57
N HIS A 39 2.75 5.73 -6.15
CA HIS A 39 3.60 4.76 -5.44
C HIS A 39 4.26 5.34 -4.18
N GLN A 40 4.42 6.66 -4.11
CA GLN A 40 4.96 7.36 -2.94
C GLN A 40 4.02 7.22 -1.73
N ASP A 41 2.70 7.40 -1.95
CA ASP A 41 1.68 7.22 -0.91
C ASP A 41 1.64 5.74 -0.45
N LEU A 42 1.70 4.79 -1.38
CA LEU A 42 1.74 3.36 -1.08
C LEU A 42 3.01 2.96 -0.31
N SER A 43 4.17 3.48 -0.72
CA SER A 43 5.46 3.23 -0.08
C SER A 43 5.51 3.84 1.32
N TRP A 44 4.99 5.06 1.47
CA TRP A 44 4.90 5.74 2.77
C TRP A 44 4.00 4.94 3.71
N MET A 45 2.82 4.54 3.26
CA MET A 45 1.86 3.74 4.04
C MET A 45 2.47 2.42 4.53
N LEU A 46 3.15 1.69 3.64
CA LEU A 46 3.78 0.41 3.99
C LEU A 46 4.90 0.59 5.03
N LYS A 47 5.76 1.60 4.86
CA LYS A 47 6.83 1.92 5.80
C LYS A 47 6.29 2.39 7.15
N GLU A 48 5.25 3.21 7.14
CA GLU A 48 4.68 3.76 8.36
C GLU A 48 3.92 2.67 9.14
N ALA A 49 3.19 1.78 8.48
CA ALA A 49 2.59 0.60 9.11
C ALA A 49 3.64 -0.31 9.78
N ALA A 50 4.79 -0.52 9.13
CA ALA A 50 5.90 -1.25 9.74
C ALA A 50 6.45 -0.53 10.99
N ARG A 51 6.70 0.78 10.89
CA ARG A 51 7.21 1.62 12.00
C ARG A 51 6.27 1.68 13.20
N LYS A 52 4.96 1.66 12.96
CA LYS A 52 3.93 1.69 14.00
C LYS A 52 3.59 0.31 14.56
N ASN A 53 4.33 -0.72 14.17
CA ASN A 53 4.15 -2.09 14.63
C ASN A 53 2.77 -2.69 14.28
N VAL A 54 2.21 -2.28 13.14
CA VAL A 54 0.91 -2.77 12.63
C VAL A 54 1.06 -4.17 12.02
N PHE A 55 2.25 -4.53 11.51
CA PHE A 55 2.48 -5.80 10.82
C PHE A 55 2.26 -7.04 11.70
N PRO A 56 2.74 -7.10 12.95
CA PRO A 56 2.43 -8.23 13.82
C PRO A 56 0.93 -8.35 14.13
N ALA A 57 0.21 -7.23 14.29
CA ALA A 57 -1.23 -7.22 14.51
C ALA A 57 -1.98 -7.79 13.29
N LEU A 58 -1.61 -7.35 12.08
CA LEU A 58 -2.13 -7.88 10.82
C LEU A 58 -1.85 -9.38 10.66
N ARG A 59 -0.60 -9.81 10.92
CA ARG A 59 -0.20 -11.21 10.81
C ARG A 59 -0.92 -12.10 11.82
N SER A 60 -1.13 -11.61 13.04
CA SER A 60 -1.88 -12.31 14.08
C SER A 60 -3.37 -12.45 13.72
N ARG A 61 -3.98 -11.37 13.23
CA ARG A 61 -5.42 -11.33 12.91
C ARG A 61 -5.80 -12.10 11.65
N TYR A 62 -5.01 -11.96 10.58
CA TYR A 62 -5.35 -12.48 9.24
C TYR A 62 -4.55 -13.72 8.84
N GLY A 63 -3.54 -14.09 9.64
CA GLY A 63 -2.60 -15.17 9.34
C GLY A 63 -1.46 -14.76 8.41
N ALA A 64 -0.40 -15.57 8.43
CA ALA A 64 0.83 -15.32 7.66
C ALA A 64 0.57 -15.23 6.15
N ALA A 65 -0.20 -16.17 5.58
CA ALA A 65 -0.46 -16.20 4.14
C ALA A 65 -1.17 -14.93 3.64
N SER A 66 -2.16 -14.43 4.38
CA SER A 66 -2.88 -13.20 4.03
C SER A 66 -1.99 -11.97 4.17
N PHE A 67 -1.16 -11.94 5.22
CA PHE A 67 -0.17 -10.88 5.43
C PHE A 67 0.85 -10.83 4.28
N ASP A 68 1.41 -11.99 3.90
CA ASP A 68 2.41 -12.07 2.83
C ASP A 68 1.79 -11.69 1.47
N ALA A 69 0.54 -12.07 1.21
CA ALA A 69 -0.21 -11.66 0.03
C ALA A 69 -0.46 -10.14 -0.01
N MET A 70 -0.78 -9.52 1.13
CA MET A 70 -0.94 -8.08 1.27
C MET A 70 0.36 -7.33 0.96
N VAL A 71 1.48 -7.73 1.57
CA VAL A 71 2.79 -7.12 1.31
C VAL A 71 3.17 -7.27 -0.16
N THR A 72 2.99 -8.46 -0.72
CA THR A 72 3.29 -8.75 -2.12
C THR A 72 2.47 -7.87 -3.08
N ALA A 73 1.17 -7.71 -2.83
CA ALA A 73 0.31 -6.86 -3.66
C ALA A 73 0.76 -5.39 -3.66
N LEU A 74 1.12 -4.86 -2.49
CA LEU A 74 1.61 -3.49 -2.33
C LEU A 74 2.98 -3.30 -3.00
N CYS A 75 3.95 -4.18 -2.75
CA CYS A 75 5.28 -4.12 -3.35
C CYS A 75 5.20 -4.21 -4.89
N ARG A 76 4.42 -5.16 -5.43
CA ARG A 76 4.24 -5.31 -6.88
C ARG A 76 3.69 -4.05 -7.52
N GLU A 77 2.74 -3.38 -6.88
CA GLU A 77 2.19 -2.13 -7.41
C GLU A 77 3.21 -1.00 -7.38
N ILE A 78 3.98 -0.88 -6.29
CA ILE A 78 5.05 0.11 -6.16
C ILE A 78 6.09 -0.10 -7.26
N ASP A 79 6.56 -1.33 -7.44
CA ASP A 79 7.56 -1.68 -8.45
C ASP A 79 7.05 -1.42 -9.86
N ARG A 80 5.81 -1.81 -10.16
CA ARG A 80 5.17 -1.56 -11.46
C ARG A 80 5.16 -0.07 -11.81
N GLN A 81 4.87 0.80 -10.84
CA GLN A 81 4.87 2.25 -11.06
C GLN A 81 6.29 2.82 -11.16
N ALA A 82 7.23 2.33 -10.34
CA ALA A 82 8.63 2.77 -10.38
C ALA A 82 9.29 2.44 -11.73
N THR A 83 9.06 1.23 -12.25
CA THR A 83 9.54 0.82 -13.57
C THR A 83 8.89 1.63 -14.69
N ALA A 84 7.58 1.90 -14.59
CA ALA A 84 6.87 2.72 -15.59
C ALA A 84 7.41 4.16 -15.63
N SER A 85 7.73 4.75 -14.48
CA SER A 85 8.35 6.09 -14.40
C SER A 85 9.76 6.11 -15.00
N ALA A 86 10.58 5.08 -14.76
CA ALA A 86 11.91 4.96 -15.35
C ALA A 86 11.86 4.82 -16.89
N SER A 87 10.92 4.03 -17.40
CA SER A 87 10.73 3.83 -18.85
C SER A 87 10.22 5.10 -19.56
N ALA A 88 9.35 5.87 -18.91
CA ALA A 88 8.86 7.14 -19.46
C ALA A 88 9.96 8.21 -19.55
N ALA A 89 10.86 8.28 -18.56
CA ALA A 89 11.99 9.21 -18.58
C ALA A 89 13.00 8.90 -19.71
N GLY A 90 13.19 7.62 -20.06
CA GLY A 90 14.08 7.22 -21.15
C GLY A 90 13.56 7.52 -22.57
N ARG A 91 12.26 7.79 -22.73
CA ARG A 91 11.64 8.04 -24.06
C ARG A 91 11.67 9.49 -24.52
N VAL A 92 12.06 10.43 -23.67
CA VAL A 92 12.16 11.87 -23.99
C VAL A 92 13.60 12.28 -24.37
N ALA A 93 14.55 11.36 -24.27
CA ALA A 93 15.98 11.63 -24.47
C ALA A 93 16.54 11.18 -25.84
N ILE A 94 15.69 11.03 -26.88
CA ILE A 94 16.12 10.63 -28.24
C ILE A 94 15.58 11.59 -29.28
#